data_AF-A0A9X9LU60-F1
#
_entry.id   AF-A0A9X9LU60-F1
#
_cell.length_a   1.000
_cell.length_b   1.000
_cell.length_c   1.000
_cell.angle_alpha   90.00
_cell.angle_beta   90.00
_cell.angle_gamma   90.00
#
_symmetry.space_group_name_H-M   'P 1'
#
loop_
_entity.id
_entity.type
_entity.pdbx_description
1 polymer ?
#
loop_
_entity_poly.entity_id
_entity_poly.type
_entity_poly.pdbx_seq_one_letter_code
_entity_poly.pdbx_strand_id
1 'polypeptide(L)'
;MRRHWGALVGILWLHVYWVRGMTVEQIPSVLSFQEGASSTLKCNFSSSPYSVQWFRQHPGGRGLTRLFYIASGMKQSGRLNCTVNTKEQSSTLHITASR
;
A
#
# COMPACT_ATOMS: atom_id res chain seq x y z
N MET A 1 -34.19 -9.53 28.70
CA MET A 1 -32.75 -9.59 28.37
C MET A 1 -32.43 -10.00 26.91
N ARG A 2 -33.06 -11.02 26.31
CA ARG A 2 -32.77 -11.45 24.91
C ARG A 2 -33.00 -10.38 23.82
N ARG A 3 -33.98 -9.49 23.99
CA ARG A 3 -34.40 -8.51 22.95
C ARG A 3 -33.41 -7.36 22.72
N HIS A 4 -32.68 -6.95 23.76
CA HIS A 4 -31.68 -5.88 23.68
C HIS A 4 -30.42 -6.37 22.97
N TRP A 5 -30.08 -7.65 23.14
CA TRP A 5 -28.92 -8.27 22.51
C TRP A 5 -29.07 -8.34 20.98
N GLY A 6 -30.25 -8.71 20.49
CA GLY A 6 -30.54 -8.72 19.05
C GLY A 6 -30.46 -7.33 18.41
N ALA A 7 -30.93 -6.29 19.11
CA ALA A 7 -30.83 -4.91 18.64
C ALA A 7 -29.38 -4.40 18.59
N LEU A 8 -28.58 -4.70 19.61
CA LEU A 8 -27.15 -4.35 19.64
C LEU A 8 -26.37 -5.05 18.53
N VAL A 9 -26.66 -6.34 18.30
CA VAL A 9 -26.07 -7.10 17.18
C VAL A 9 -26.47 -6.48 15.84
N GLY A 10 -27.75 -6.13 15.65
CA GLY A 10 -28.21 -5.45 14.43
C GLY A 10 -27.52 -4.10 14.17
N ILE A 11 -27.35 -3.28 15.21
CA ILE A 11 -26.63 -1.99 15.12
C ILE A 11 -25.15 -2.21 14.78
N LEU A 12 -24.52 -3.26 15.32
CA LEU A 12 -23.14 -3.61 15.02
C LEU A 12 -22.97 -3.98 13.54
N TRP A 13 -23.88 -4.78 12.97
CA TRP A 13 -23.85 -5.14 11.55
C TRP A 13 -24.00 -3.92 10.62
N LEU A 14 -24.83 -2.95 10.99
CA LEU A 14 -24.97 -1.69 10.26
C LEU A 14 -23.67 -0.88 10.24
N HIS A 15 -22.93 -0.84 11.36
CA HIS A 15 -21.64 -0.14 11.42
C HIS A 15 -20.56 -0.83 10.57
N VAL A 16 -20.52 -2.17 10.57
CA VAL A 16 -19.56 -2.94 9.76
C VAL A 16 -19.78 -2.72 8.26
N TYR A 17 -21.04 -2.59 7.82
CA TYR A 17 -21.37 -2.33 6.40
C TYR A 17 -20.90 -0.95 5.92
N TRP A 18 -20.69 0.02 6.81
CA TRP A 18 -20.33 1.39 6.44
C TRP A 18 -18.82 1.64 6.30
N VAL A 19 -17.97 0.68 6.69
CA VAL A 19 -16.52 0.84 6.59
C VAL A 19 -16.07 0.66 5.13
N ARG A 20 -15.79 1.75 4.44
CA ARG A 20 -15.13 1.73 3.12
C ARG A 20 -13.62 1.90 3.30
N GLY A 21 -12.84 0.98 2.73
CA GLY A 21 -11.39 1.08 2.68
C GLY A 21 -10.92 2.14 1.67
N MET A 22 -9.65 2.53 1.77
CA MET A 22 -8.97 3.34 0.76
C MET A 22 -8.65 2.46 -0.46
N THR A 23 -8.87 3.00 -1.66
CA THR A 23 -8.45 2.34 -2.90
C THR A 23 -7.00 2.73 -3.19
N VAL A 24 -6.20 1.73 -3.59
CA VAL A 24 -4.80 1.91 -3.99
C VAL A 24 -4.58 1.31 -5.37
N GLU A 25 -3.81 1.99 -6.22
CA GLU A 25 -3.51 1.55 -7.58
C GLU A 25 -2.01 1.60 -7.83
N GLN A 26 -1.40 0.45 -8.12
CA GLN A 26 0.01 0.38 -8.52
C GLN A 26 0.16 0.56 -10.03
N ILE A 27 1.06 1.45 -10.43
CA ILE A 27 1.35 1.81 -11.81
C ILE A 27 2.86 1.72 -12.06
N PRO A 28 3.31 0.98 -13.09
CA PRO A 28 2.52 0.05 -13.90
C PRO A 28 2.12 -1.20 -13.09
N SER A 29 1.04 -1.86 -13.53
CA SER A 29 0.52 -3.09 -12.91
C SER A 29 1.41 -4.30 -13.20
N VAL A 30 1.99 -4.35 -14.41
CA VAL A 30 2.94 -5.37 -14.86
C VAL A 30 4.13 -4.67 -15.49
N LEU A 31 5.32 -5.18 -15.19
CA LEU A 31 6.54 -4.52 -15.58
C LEU A 31 7.66 -5.53 -15.78
N SER A 32 8.33 -5.45 -16.93
CA SER A 32 9.46 -6.32 -17.30
C SER A 32 10.59 -5.47 -17.85
N PHE A 33 11.80 -5.66 -17.34
CA PHE A 33 12.99 -4.97 -17.82
C PHE A 33 14.20 -5.89 -17.83
N GLN A 34 15.23 -5.47 -18.55
CA GLN A 34 16.55 -6.08 -18.48
C GLN A 34 17.13 -5.96 -17.08
N GLU A 35 17.79 -7.03 -16.64
CA GLU A 35 18.53 -7.01 -15.38
C GLU A 35 19.59 -5.91 -15.42
N GLY A 36 19.77 -5.22 -14.30
CA GLY A 36 20.67 -4.07 -14.22
C GLY A 36 20.02 -2.73 -14.61
N ALA A 37 18.81 -2.70 -15.15
CA ALA A 37 18.09 -1.44 -15.35
C ALA A 37 17.47 -0.91 -14.04
N SER A 38 17.42 0.42 -13.91
CA SER A 38 16.63 1.08 -12.85
C SER A 38 15.15 1.08 -13.20
N SER A 39 14.29 1.06 -12.19
CA SER A 39 12.84 1.11 -12.37
C SER A 39 12.16 1.95 -11.30
N THR A 40 10.97 2.45 -11.59
CA THR A 40 10.11 3.13 -10.62
C THR A 40 8.69 2.58 -10.71
N LEU A 41 8.15 2.18 -9.57
CA LEU A 41 6.73 1.90 -9.37
C LEU A 41 6.09 3.12 -8.72
N LYS A 42 4.87 3.48 -9.12
CA LYS A 42 4.03 4.49 -8.48
C LYS A 42 2.81 3.79 -7.86
N CYS A 43 2.33 4.30 -6.76
CA CYS A 43 1.09 3.91 -6.13
C CYS A 43 0.23 5.16 -5.96
N ASN A 44 -0.95 5.19 -6.56
CA ASN A 44 -1.94 6.24 -6.33
C ASN A 44 -2.90 5.81 -5.22
N PHE A 45 -3.38 6.78 -4.46
CA PHE A 45 -4.34 6.59 -3.37
C PHE A 45 -5.60 7.38 -3.69
N SER A 46 -6.77 6.85 -3.30
CA SER A 46 -8.04 7.58 -3.44
C SER A 46 -8.22 8.71 -2.43
N SER A 47 -7.38 8.75 -1.39
CA SER A 47 -7.37 9.78 -0.34
C SER A 47 -5.98 9.85 0.31
N SER A 48 -5.75 10.84 1.18
CA SER A 48 -4.47 10.99 1.89
C SER A 48 -4.29 9.93 2.99
N PRO A 49 -3.29 9.04 2.89
CA PRO A 49 -3.02 8.06 3.94
C PRO A 49 -2.25 8.67 5.11
N TYR A 50 -2.43 8.11 6.31
CA TYR A 50 -1.57 8.42 7.47
C TYR A 50 -0.16 7.82 7.33
N SER A 51 -0.07 6.67 6.65
CA SER A 51 1.19 6.02 6.33
C SER A 51 1.06 5.15 5.08
N VAL A 52 2.18 4.96 4.39
CA VAL A 52 2.32 4.14 3.21
C VAL A 52 3.22 2.96 3.51
N GLN A 53 2.89 1.82 2.90
CA GLN A 53 3.66 0.59 3.01
C GLN A 53 3.91 0.00 1.64
N TRP A 54 5.18 -0.31 1.34
CA TRP A 54 5.56 -1.04 0.14
C TRP A 54 5.85 -2.48 0.51
N PHE A 55 5.33 -3.43 -0.26
CA PHE A 55 5.53 -4.86 -0.08
C PHE A 55 6.08 -5.50 -1.35
N ARG A 56 6.90 -6.53 -1.18
CA ARG A 56 7.30 -7.47 -2.24
C ARG A 56 6.61 -8.80 -2.00
N GLN A 57 5.93 -9.33 -3.02
CA GLN A 57 5.44 -10.69 -3.02
C GLN A 57 6.48 -11.62 -3.65
N HIS A 58 6.80 -12.73 -3.00
CA HIS A 58 7.70 -13.73 -3.57
C HIS A 58 6.95 -14.62 -4.58
N PRO A 59 7.64 -15.09 -5.64
CA PRO A 59 7.07 -16.09 -6.54
C PRO A 59 6.54 -17.32 -5.78
N GLY A 60 5.42 -17.87 -6.24
CA GLY A 60 4.81 -19.05 -5.61
C GLY A 60 4.08 -18.76 -4.30
N GLY A 61 3.74 -17.50 -4.00
CA GLY A 61 2.82 -17.18 -2.90
C GLY A 61 3.40 -17.34 -1.50
N ARG A 62 4.74 -17.38 -1.34
CA ARG A 62 5.44 -17.57 -0.06
C ARG A 62 5.29 -16.40 0.95
N GLY A 63 4.31 -15.53 0.77
CA GLY A 63 4.01 -14.39 1.62
C GLY A 63 4.56 -13.05 1.12
N LEU A 64 4.20 -12.01 1.87
CA LEU A 64 4.58 -10.63 1.62
C LEU A 64 5.75 -10.23 2.51
N THR A 65 6.74 -9.55 1.94
CA THR A 65 7.83 -8.91 2.69
C THR A 65 7.66 -7.41 2.63
N ARG A 66 7.62 -6.77 3.80
CA ARG A 66 7.54 -5.31 3.89
C ARG A 66 8.88 -4.70 3.54
N LEU A 67 8.89 -3.82 2.55
CA LEU A 67 10.06 -3.04 2.12
C LEU A 67 10.14 -1.73 2.91
N PHE A 68 9.02 -1.02 3.01
CA PHE A 68 8.96 0.27 3.71
C PHE A 68 7.67 0.43 4.52
N TYR A 69 7.78 1.26 5.56
CA TYR A 69 6.69 1.87 6.32
C TYR A 69 7.10 3.33 6.56
N ILE A 70 6.31 4.28 6.08
CA ILE A 70 6.64 5.71 6.13
C ILE A 70 5.35 6.55 6.18
N ALA A 71 5.32 7.61 7.01
CA ALA A 71 4.19 8.54 7.07
C ALA A 71 4.25 9.58 5.95
N SER A 72 5.43 10.20 5.76
CA SER A 72 5.67 11.23 4.75
C SER A 72 7.16 11.32 4.41
N GLY A 73 7.49 12.02 3.32
CA GLY A 73 8.88 12.26 2.92
C GLY A 73 9.50 11.11 2.14
N MET A 74 10.81 10.89 2.34
CA MET A 74 11.61 9.92 1.60
C MET A 74 12.32 8.95 2.55
N LYS A 75 12.40 7.67 2.18
CA LYS A 75 13.16 6.65 2.91
C LYS A 75 13.88 5.72 1.94
N GLN A 76 15.16 5.49 2.20
CA GLN A 76 16.02 4.65 1.36
C GLN A 76 16.53 3.44 2.15
N SER A 77 16.68 2.30 1.47
CA SER A 77 17.33 1.11 1.99
C SER A 77 18.00 0.36 0.84
N GLY A 78 19.34 0.31 0.86
CA GLY A 78 20.13 -0.28 -0.22
C GLY A 78 19.80 0.37 -1.57
N ARG A 79 19.34 -0.46 -2.52
CA ARG A 79 18.95 -0.05 -3.88
C ARG A 79 17.51 0.48 -3.98
N LEU A 80 16.74 0.46 -2.90
CA LEU A 80 15.34 0.86 -2.88
C LEU A 80 15.19 2.26 -2.27
N ASN A 81 14.43 3.13 -2.92
CA ASN A 81 14.06 4.44 -2.42
C ASN A 81 12.54 4.64 -2.53
N CYS A 82 11.89 4.92 -1.40
CA CYS A 82 10.47 5.21 -1.32
C CYS A 82 10.26 6.71 -1.08
N THR A 83 9.33 7.33 -1.81
CA THR A 83 8.87 8.71 -1.57
C THR A 83 7.36 8.75 -1.44
N VAL A 84 6.83 9.58 -0.54
CA VAL A 84 5.39 9.85 -0.40
C VAL A 84 5.11 11.31 -0.73
N ASN A 85 4.28 11.52 -1.75
CA ASN A 85 3.75 12.82 -2.13
C ASN A 85 2.27 12.89 -1.74
N THR A 86 1.99 13.49 -0.58
CA THR A 86 0.62 13.64 -0.06
C THR A 86 -0.25 14.57 -0.89
N LYS A 87 0.35 15.55 -1.59
CA LYS A 87 -0.39 16.47 -2.48
C LYS A 87 -0.90 15.75 -3.72
N GLU A 88 -0.06 14.90 -4.30
CA GLU A 88 -0.42 14.05 -5.44
C GLU A 88 -1.15 12.78 -5.03
N GLN A 89 -1.40 12.58 -3.74
CA GLN A 89 -1.99 11.35 -3.17
C GLN A 89 -1.32 10.11 -3.76
N SER A 90 0.01 10.10 -3.77
CA SER A 90 0.77 9.01 -4.35
C SER A 90 2.08 8.74 -3.63
N SER A 91 2.62 7.56 -3.85
CA SER A 91 3.96 7.17 -3.42
C SER A 91 4.71 6.53 -4.57
N THR A 92 6.02 6.71 -4.59
CA THR A 92 6.89 6.05 -5.56
C THR A 92 7.88 5.13 -4.86
N LEU A 93 8.17 4.00 -5.48
CA LEU A 93 9.24 3.08 -5.12
C LEU A 93 10.21 3.00 -6.30
N HIS A 94 11.35 3.64 -6.14
CA HIS A 94 12.45 3.57 -7.08
C HIS A 94 13.41 2.43 -6.70
N ILE A 95 13.79 1.65 -7.70
CA ILE A 95 14.72 0.52 -7.63
C ILE A 95 15.90 0.88 -8.52
N THR A 96 17.05 1.17 -7.93
CA THR A 96 18.25 1.52 -8.68
C THR A 96 18.90 0.28 -9.31
N ALA A 97 19.50 0.44 -10.47
CA ALA A 97 20.35 -0.51 -11.18
C ALA A 97 21.38 -1.24 -10.28
N SER A 98 21.74 -2.47 -10.66
CA SER A 98 22.87 -3.18 -10.05
C SER A 98 24.12 -2.47 -10.54
N ARG A 99 25.12 -2.31 -9.69
CA ARG A 99 26.48 -2.09 -10.19
C ARG A 99 27.03 -3.37 -10.78
#